data_AF-A0A0S3PW23-F1
#
_entry.id   AF-A0A0S3PW23-F1
#
_cell.length_a   1.000
_cell.length_b   1.000
_cell.length_c   1.000
_cell.angle_alpha   90.00
_cell.angle_beta   90.00
_cell.angle_gamma   90.00
#
_symmetry.space_group_name_H-M   'P 1'
#
loop_
_entity.id
_entity.type
_entity.pdbx_description
1 polymer ?
#
loop_
_entity_poly.entity_id
_entity_poly.type
_entity_poly.pdbx_seq_one_letter_code
_entity_poly.pdbx_strand_id
1 'polypeptide(L)'
;MPPLHVAFCAAASGAWRIDSIDSVVGEALPRAARLDVVEGAELVHGEWVLRGVTSNARYTRRDELEALAARQEGLGRPAATRAALIPIRKSESWWALAQDERRAIMEEQSRDIAIGLEYLPGVARRLHHARELGEPFDFLTWFEFAPEHASDFETLVTRLRATPEWRYVEREVDIRLSRE
;
A
#
# COMPACT_ATOMS: atom_id res chain seq x y z
N MET A 1 1.94 12.33 -16.33
CA MET A 1 1.58 13.16 -15.15
C MET A 1 2.82 13.32 -14.29
N PRO A 2 3.02 14.49 -13.67
CA PRO A 2 4.08 14.64 -12.66
C PRO A 2 3.85 13.67 -11.49
N PRO A 3 4.91 13.28 -10.77
CA PRO A 3 4.80 12.46 -9.57
C PRO A 3 3.88 13.14 -8.55
N LEU A 4 2.91 12.40 -8.00
CA LEU A 4 2.00 12.90 -6.97
C LEU A 4 2.61 12.62 -5.60
N HIS A 5 2.93 13.67 -4.85
CA HIS A 5 3.31 13.56 -3.45
C HIS A 5 2.08 13.37 -2.59
N VAL A 6 2.15 12.45 -1.63
CA VAL A 6 1.06 12.14 -0.71
C VAL A 6 1.61 12.02 0.69
N ALA A 7 0.92 12.61 1.66
CA ALA A 7 1.20 12.48 3.08
C ALA A 7 0.06 11.76 3.79
N PHE A 8 0.38 10.70 4.52
CA PHE A 8 -0.52 10.00 5.42
C PHE A 8 -0.27 10.53 6.82
N CYS A 9 -1.18 11.36 7.31
CA CYS A 9 -1.03 12.10 8.56
C CYS A 9 -1.96 11.51 9.63
N ALA A 10 -1.38 10.96 10.69
CA ALA A 10 -2.14 10.45 11.82
C ALA A 10 -2.32 11.54 12.86
N ALA A 11 -3.57 11.87 13.19
CA ALA A 11 -3.90 13.02 14.04
C ALA A 11 -5.19 12.78 14.84
N ALA A 12 -5.60 13.79 15.60
CA ALA A 12 -6.88 13.80 16.31
C ALA A 12 -8.09 13.94 15.36
N SER A 13 -7.88 14.49 14.16
CA SER A 13 -8.88 14.68 13.11
C SER A 13 -8.36 14.16 11.77
N GLY A 14 -9.28 13.75 10.88
CA GLY A 14 -8.95 13.25 9.55
C GLY A 14 -10.16 12.54 8.92
N ALA A 15 -10.14 12.37 7.60
CA ALA A 15 -11.25 11.76 6.87
C ALA A 15 -11.52 10.31 7.30
N TRP A 16 -10.50 9.60 7.77
CA TRP A 16 -10.59 8.18 8.11
C TRP A 16 -10.45 7.96 9.62
N ARG A 17 -11.34 7.13 10.18
CA ARG A 17 -11.18 6.55 11.52
C ARG A 17 -10.22 5.38 11.43
N ILE A 18 -9.24 5.34 12.34
CA ILE A 18 -8.34 4.20 12.49
C ILE A 18 -9.05 3.16 13.35
N ASP A 19 -9.24 1.96 12.78
CA ASP A 19 -9.82 0.80 13.45
C ASP A 19 -8.75 0.02 14.22
N SER A 20 -7.60 -0.22 13.58
CA SER A 20 -6.45 -0.87 14.20
C SER A 20 -5.13 -0.39 13.60
N ILE A 21 -4.06 -0.56 14.37
CA ILE A 21 -2.65 -0.39 13.97
C ILE A 21 -1.93 -1.58 14.57
N ASP A 22 -1.59 -2.55 13.72
CA ASP A 22 -0.99 -3.81 14.14
C ASP A 22 0.41 -3.93 13.53
N SER A 23 1.42 -4.19 14.37
CA SER A 23 2.74 -4.56 13.84
C SER A 23 2.68 -6.00 13.34
N VAL A 24 3.01 -6.19 12.07
CA VAL A 24 3.10 -7.53 11.45
C VAL A 24 4.52 -8.06 11.57
N VAL A 25 5.50 -7.22 11.23
CA VAL A 25 6.93 -7.48 11.45
C VAL A 25 7.65 -6.17 11.76
N GLY A 26 8.60 -6.21 12.69
CA GLY A 26 9.39 -5.05 13.09
C GLY A 26 8.64 -4.10 14.03
N GLU A 27 9.08 -2.84 14.04
CA GLU A 27 8.58 -1.81 14.95
C GLU A 27 7.20 -1.27 14.50
N ALA A 28 6.25 -1.21 15.43
CA ALA A 28 4.93 -0.63 15.23
C ALA A 28 4.96 0.89 14.97
N LEU A 29 3.81 1.46 14.64
CA LEU A 29 3.58 2.92 14.69
C LEU A 29 2.82 3.29 15.96
N PRO A 30 3.01 4.52 16.50
CA PRO A 30 2.22 5.01 17.63
C PRO A 30 0.72 4.97 17.36
N ARG A 31 -0.09 4.75 18.41
CA ARG A 31 -1.55 4.76 18.29
C ARG A 31 -2.03 6.16 17.87
N ALA A 32 -3.03 6.20 16.99
CA ALA A 32 -3.71 7.41 16.59
C ALA A 32 -5.19 7.13 16.33
N ALA A 33 -6.04 8.17 16.40
CA ALA A 33 -7.49 8.01 16.27
C ALA A 33 -7.99 8.19 14.83
N ARG A 34 -7.35 9.09 14.08
CA ARG A 34 -7.75 9.45 12.71
C ARG A 34 -6.53 9.48 11.80
N LEU A 35 -6.78 9.21 10.52
CA LEU A 35 -5.82 9.38 9.44
C LEU A 35 -6.39 10.35 8.42
N ASP A 36 -5.56 11.27 7.96
CA ASP A 36 -5.82 12.09 6.79
C ASP A 36 -4.85 11.75 5.66
N VAL A 37 -5.34 11.78 4.42
CA VAL A 37 -4.56 11.48 3.22
C VAL A 37 -4.49 12.73 2.37
N VAL A 38 -3.37 13.44 2.46
CA VAL A 38 -3.20 14.75 1.86
C VAL A 38 -2.37 14.62 0.58
N GLU A 39 -2.98 14.97 -0.55
CA GLU A 39 -2.29 15.04 -1.84
C GLU A 39 -1.63 16.41 -2.01
N GLY A 40 -0.36 16.43 -2.44
CA GLY A 40 0.43 17.65 -2.62
C GLY A 40 1.65 17.74 -1.71
N ALA A 41 2.39 18.84 -1.84
CA ALA A 41 3.63 19.09 -1.10
C ALA A 41 3.40 19.95 0.16
N GLU A 42 2.24 19.83 0.80
CA GLU A 42 1.90 20.63 1.98
C GLU A 42 2.61 20.13 3.24
N LEU A 43 3.00 21.10 4.08
CA LEU A 43 3.45 20.85 5.45
C LEU A 43 2.25 20.38 6.26
N VAL A 44 2.35 19.15 6.77
CA VAL A 44 1.33 18.54 7.62
C VAL A 44 2.00 18.06 8.89
N HIS A 45 1.26 18.13 9.99
CA HIS A 45 1.71 17.74 11.32
C HIS A 45 0.67 16.81 11.95
N GLY A 46 1.17 15.79 12.65
CA GLY A 46 0.38 14.78 13.34
C GLY A 46 1.27 14.01 14.31
N GLU A 47 0.69 13.04 15.01
CA GLU A 47 1.41 12.10 15.88
C GLU A 47 2.52 11.38 15.11
N TRP A 48 2.23 11.05 13.85
CA TRP A 48 3.20 10.63 12.86
C TRP A 48 2.72 10.99 11.47
N VAL A 49 3.68 11.15 10.55
CA VAL A 49 3.44 11.45 9.15
C VAL A 49 4.32 10.52 8.32
N LEU A 50 3.71 9.83 7.36
CA LEU A 50 4.43 9.03 6.36
C LEU A 50 4.25 9.67 4.99
N ARG A 51 5.34 9.82 4.24
CA ARG A 51 5.32 10.48 2.93
C ARG A 51 5.70 9.51 1.83
N GLY A 52 5.02 9.65 0.69
CA GLY A 52 5.33 8.85 -0.48
C GLY A 52 5.04 9.61 -1.76
N VAL A 53 5.57 9.09 -2.85
CA VAL A 53 5.37 9.65 -4.19
C VAL A 53 4.90 8.57 -5.15
N THR A 54 3.90 8.86 -5.98
CA THR A 54 3.53 7.97 -7.09
C THR A 54 4.63 7.98 -8.13
N SER A 55 4.89 6.82 -8.74
CA SER A 55 5.98 6.67 -9.71
C SER A 55 5.55 5.85 -10.91
N ASN A 56 6.42 5.75 -11.92
CA ASN A 56 6.21 4.85 -13.04
C ASN A 56 6.26 3.38 -12.58
N ALA A 57 5.58 2.51 -13.33
CA ALA A 57 5.68 1.07 -13.10
C ALA A 57 7.14 0.60 -13.18
N ARG A 58 7.55 -0.21 -12.20
CA ARG A 58 8.94 -0.73 -12.09
C ARG A 58 9.06 -2.17 -12.57
N TYR A 59 8.01 -2.98 -12.39
CA TYR A 59 8.03 -4.41 -12.70
C TYR A 59 7.00 -4.81 -13.77
N THR A 60 5.89 -4.07 -13.86
CA THR A 60 4.75 -4.42 -14.71
C THR A 60 5.10 -4.44 -16.20
N ARG A 61 4.79 -5.54 -16.88
CA ARG A 61 4.86 -5.69 -18.34
C ARG A 61 3.63 -5.10 -19.02
N ARG A 62 3.66 -5.04 -20.36
CA ARG A 62 2.60 -4.37 -21.16
C ARG A 62 1.24 -5.07 -21.03
N ASP A 63 1.23 -6.38 -21.17
CA ASP A 63 0.05 -7.23 -21.02
C ASP A 63 -0.55 -7.15 -19.61
N GLU A 64 0.30 -7.17 -18.58
CA GLU A 64 -0.10 -7.00 -17.18
C GLU A 64 -0.73 -5.61 -16.93
N LEU A 65 -0.14 -4.57 -17.52
CA LEU A 65 -0.66 -3.20 -17.42
C LEU A 65 -2.04 -3.07 -18.09
N GLU A 66 -2.23 -3.70 -19.24
CA GLU A 66 -3.51 -3.72 -19.96
C GLU A 66 -4.59 -4.47 -19.16
N ALA A 67 -4.25 -5.62 -18.59
CA ALA A 67 -5.15 -6.39 -17.72
C ALA A 67 -5.57 -5.60 -16.48
N LEU A 68 -4.63 -4.88 -15.87
CA LEU A 68 -4.91 -3.99 -14.73
C LEU A 68 -5.82 -2.83 -15.15
N ALA A 69 -5.50 -2.15 -16.24
CA ALA A 69 -6.27 -1.01 -16.73
C ALA A 69 -7.71 -1.38 -17.09
N ALA A 70 -7.95 -2.59 -17.57
CA ALA A 70 -9.28 -3.08 -17.93
C ALA A 70 -10.20 -3.36 -16.73
N ARG A 71 -9.63 -3.55 -15.52
CA ARG A 71 -10.39 -4.02 -14.34
C ARG A 71 -10.30 -3.10 -13.12
N GLN A 72 -9.25 -2.29 -13.01
CA GLN A 72 -9.03 -1.45 -11.84
C GLN A 72 -10.01 -0.27 -11.81
N GLU A 73 -10.56 0.01 -10.65
CA GLU A 73 -11.31 1.22 -10.39
C GLU A 73 -10.47 2.23 -9.59
N GLY A 74 -10.91 3.49 -9.61
CA GLY A 74 -10.24 4.58 -8.89
C GLY A 74 -10.49 4.58 -7.38
N LEU A 75 -9.69 5.38 -6.67
CA LEU A 75 -9.94 5.73 -5.27
C LEU A 75 -11.14 6.69 -5.14
N GLY A 76 -11.67 6.83 -3.93
CA GLY A 76 -12.73 7.81 -3.63
C GLY A 76 -14.13 7.38 -4.05
N ARG A 77 -14.35 6.10 -4.35
CA ARG A 77 -15.69 5.57 -4.64
C ARG A 77 -16.60 5.78 -3.42
N PRO A 78 -17.84 6.27 -3.58
CA PRO A 78 -18.74 6.49 -2.43
C PRO A 78 -18.99 5.24 -1.59
N ALA A 79 -19.09 4.06 -2.22
CA ALA A 79 -19.27 2.79 -1.52
C ALA A 79 -18.00 2.31 -0.79
N ALA A 80 -16.82 2.81 -1.15
CA ALA A 80 -15.56 2.42 -0.53
C ALA A 80 -15.34 3.16 0.80
N THR A 81 -15.99 2.65 1.85
CA THR A 81 -15.98 3.17 3.22
C THR A 81 -15.03 2.40 4.14
N ARG A 82 -14.24 1.47 3.59
CA ARG A 82 -13.13 0.80 4.25
C ARG A 82 -11.84 1.06 3.49
N ALA A 83 -10.74 1.15 4.23
CA ALA A 83 -9.43 1.30 3.66
C ALA A 83 -8.36 0.58 4.49
N ALA A 84 -7.22 0.38 3.87
CA ALA A 84 -6.02 -0.07 4.55
C ALA A 84 -4.80 0.72 4.07
N LEU A 85 -3.98 1.15 5.02
CA LEU A 85 -2.63 1.64 4.78
C LEU A 85 -1.68 0.55 5.29
N ILE A 86 -0.85 0.00 4.39
CA ILE A 86 0.16 -0.99 4.74
C ILE A 86 1.53 -0.43 4.31
N PRO A 87 2.25 0.26 5.23
CA PRO A 87 3.63 0.68 5.04
C PRO A 87 4.56 -0.54 5.08
N ILE A 88 5.45 -0.65 4.09
CA ILE A 88 6.34 -1.82 3.92
C ILE A 88 7.77 -1.34 3.73
N ARG A 89 8.70 -1.94 4.46
CA ARG A 89 10.15 -1.82 4.25
C ARG A 89 10.72 -3.17 3.89
N LYS A 90 11.52 -3.20 2.82
CA LYS A 90 12.27 -4.37 2.40
C LYS A 90 13.72 -4.28 2.87
N SER A 91 14.30 -5.44 3.08
CA SER A 91 15.68 -5.61 3.52
C SER A 91 16.70 -5.12 2.49
N GLU A 92 17.91 -4.80 2.96
CA GLU A 92 19.02 -4.42 2.08
C GLU A 92 19.38 -5.51 1.07
N SER A 93 19.18 -6.80 1.42
CA SER A 93 19.41 -7.90 0.49
C SER A 93 18.47 -7.85 -0.71
N TRP A 94 17.22 -7.39 -0.54
CA TRP A 94 16.32 -7.13 -1.67
C TRP A 94 16.84 -6.00 -2.54
N TRP A 95 17.32 -4.92 -1.95
CA TRP A 95 17.81 -3.76 -2.68
C TRP A 95 19.16 -4.00 -3.38
N ALA A 96 19.92 -5.00 -2.94
CA ALA A 96 21.14 -5.46 -3.61
C ALA A 96 20.87 -6.29 -4.87
N LEU A 97 19.66 -6.83 -5.05
CA LEU A 97 19.29 -7.62 -6.22
C LEU A 97 19.18 -6.76 -7.48
N ALA A 98 19.60 -7.35 -8.61
CA ALA A 98 19.38 -6.79 -9.92
C ALA A 98 17.88 -6.70 -10.25
N GLN A 99 17.55 -5.91 -11.28
CA GLN A 99 16.16 -5.62 -11.64
C GLN A 99 15.39 -6.87 -12.10
N ASP A 100 16.05 -7.74 -12.85
CA ASP A 100 15.54 -9.02 -13.33
C ASP A 100 15.33 -10.02 -12.19
N GLU A 101 16.24 -10.08 -11.22
CA GLU A 101 16.10 -10.91 -10.02
C GLU A 101 14.89 -10.48 -9.18
N ARG A 102 14.74 -9.18 -8.93
CA ARG A 102 13.56 -8.63 -8.22
C ARG A 102 12.27 -8.91 -8.97
N ARG A 103 12.26 -8.74 -10.30
CA ARG A 103 11.11 -9.04 -11.16
C ARG A 103 10.71 -10.51 -11.02
N ALA A 104 11.67 -11.43 -11.15
CA ALA A 104 11.45 -12.87 -11.06
C ALA A 104 10.86 -13.29 -9.71
N ILE A 105 11.31 -12.69 -8.61
CA ILE A 105 10.75 -12.98 -7.29
C ILE A 105 9.31 -12.42 -7.17
N MET A 106 9.08 -11.19 -7.62
CA MET A 106 7.79 -10.50 -7.44
C MET A 106 6.63 -11.12 -8.24
N GLU A 107 6.81 -11.52 -9.50
CA GLU A 107 5.69 -12.17 -10.23
C GLU A 107 5.94 -13.63 -10.53
N GLU A 108 7.10 -13.99 -11.09
CA GLU A 108 7.30 -15.34 -11.59
C GLU A 108 7.24 -16.37 -10.45
N GLN A 109 7.66 -15.97 -9.24
CA GLN A 109 7.57 -16.79 -8.03
C GLN A 109 6.42 -16.39 -7.10
N SER A 110 6.13 -15.10 -6.95
CA SER A 110 5.16 -14.60 -5.95
C SER A 110 3.81 -14.24 -6.53
N ARG A 111 3.71 -14.08 -7.86
CA ARG A 111 2.47 -13.82 -8.59
C ARG A 111 1.72 -12.59 -8.07
N ASP A 112 2.43 -11.56 -7.60
CA ASP A 112 1.83 -10.39 -6.93
C ASP A 112 0.76 -9.70 -7.78
N ILE A 113 1.04 -9.45 -9.07
CA ILE A 113 0.10 -8.83 -10.01
C ILE A 113 -1.06 -9.78 -10.31
N ALA A 114 -0.77 -11.05 -10.58
CA ALA A 114 -1.81 -12.04 -10.87
C ALA A 114 -2.76 -12.25 -9.68
N ILE A 115 -2.23 -12.35 -8.46
CA ILE A 115 -3.02 -12.42 -7.22
C ILE A 115 -3.86 -11.15 -7.10
N GLY A 116 -3.25 -9.96 -7.21
CA GLY A 116 -3.96 -8.69 -7.08
C GLY A 116 -5.10 -8.51 -8.10
N LEU A 117 -4.91 -9.00 -9.34
CA LEU A 117 -5.94 -8.98 -10.40
C LEU A 117 -7.21 -9.74 -10.00
N GLU A 118 -7.12 -10.80 -9.20
CA GLU A 118 -8.29 -11.58 -8.75
C GLU A 118 -9.25 -10.75 -7.89
N TYR A 119 -8.75 -9.70 -7.22
CA TYR A 119 -9.51 -8.87 -6.27
C TYR A 119 -10.00 -7.55 -6.89
N LEU A 120 -9.81 -7.36 -8.20
CA LEU A 120 -10.38 -6.25 -8.96
C LEU A 120 -11.74 -6.64 -9.55
N PRO A 121 -12.74 -5.74 -9.56
CA PRO A 121 -12.67 -4.31 -9.20
C PRO A 121 -12.94 -3.98 -7.73
N GLY A 122 -13.21 -4.98 -6.88
CA GLY A 122 -13.64 -4.77 -5.49
C GLY A 122 -12.67 -3.93 -4.66
N VAL A 123 -11.36 -4.13 -4.85
CA VAL A 123 -10.30 -3.42 -4.14
C VAL A 123 -9.60 -2.41 -5.06
N ALA A 124 -9.80 -1.12 -4.80
CA ALA A 124 -9.00 -0.06 -5.42
C ALA A 124 -7.66 0.06 -4.70
N ARG A 125 -6.58 0.42 -5.42
CA ARG A 125 -5.24 0.54 -4.83
C ARG A 125 -4.43 1.69 -5.39
N ARG A 126 -3.50 2.21 -4.58
CA ARG A 126 -2.45 3.13 -5.02
C ARG A 126 -1.15 2.82 -4.28
N LEU A 127 -0.06 2.75 -5.04
CA LEU A 127 1.29 2.53 -4.53
C LEU A 127 2.05 3.86 -4.47
N HIS A 128 2.74 4.11 -3.36
CA HIS A 128 3.65 5.24 -3.20
C HIS A 128 5.04 4.73 -2.82
N HIS A 129 6.07 5.31 -3.44
CA HIS A 129 7.47 5.07 -3.11
C HIS A 129 7.94 6.08 -2.07
N ALA A 130 8.59 5.60 -1.03
CA ALA A 130 9.01 6.40 0.12
C ALA A 130 10.51 6.26 0.42
N ARG A 131 11.16 5.17 -0.02
CA ARG A 131 12.60 4.92 0.20
C ARG A 131 13.50 6.09 -0.19
N GLU A 132 13.34 6.61 -1.41
CA GLU A 132 14.17 7.70 -1.95
C GLU A 132 13.91 9.05 -1.25
N LEU A 133 12.85 9.15 -0.45
CA LEU A 133 12.53 10.32 0.37
C LEU A 133 13.20 10.27 1.76
N GLY A 134 13.90 9.17 2.09
CA GLY A 134 14.51 8.96 3.41
C GLY A 134 13.51 8.58 4.51
N GLU A 135 12.32 8.14 4.11
CA GLU A 135 11.26 7.70 5.02
C GLU A 135 11.60 6.36 5.69
N PRO A 136 10.98 6.04 6.84
CA PRO A 136 11.26 4.79 7.56
C PRO A 136 10.71 3.53 6.87
N PHE A 137 9.93 3.68 5.79
CA PHE A 137 9.40 2.61 4.96
C PHE A 137 9.78 2.85 3.50
N ASP A 138 9.84 1.77 2.72
CA ASP A 138 10.15 1.86 1.29
C ASP A 138 8.92 2.16 0.44
N PHE A 139 7.78 1.63 0.86
CA PHE A 139 6.50 1.72 0.16
C PHE A 139 5.38 2.06 1.13
N LEU A 140 4.42 2.85 0.66
CA LEU A 140 3.14 3.09 1.33
C LEU A 140 2.04 2.58 0.40
N THR A 141 1.50 1.40 0.71
CA THR A 141 0.43 0.79 -0.08
C THR A 141 -0.92 1.18 0.50
N TRP A 142 -1.77 1.76 -0.35
CA TRP A 142 -3.09 2.26 0.03
C TRP A 142 -4.17 1.49 -0.71
N PHE A 143 -5.18 1.02 0.01
CA PHE A 143 -6.30 0.26 -0.52
C PHE A 143 -7.64 0.85 -0.06
N GLU A 144 -8.64 0.86 -0.94
CA GLU A 144 -10.01 1.29 -0.64
C GLU A 144 -11.02 0.29 -1.20
N PHE A 145 -11.98 -0.11 -0.38
CA PHE A 145 -12.98 -1.12 -0.73
C PHE A 145 -14.29 -0.92 0.04
N ALA A 146 -15.37 -1.48 -0.50
CA ALA A 146 -16.66 -1.53 0.19
C ALA A 146 -16.65 -2.58 1.31
N PRO A 147 -17.50 -2.44 2.35
CA PRO A 147 -17.56 -3.40 3.45
C PRO A 147 -17.79 -4.86 3.00
N GLU A 148 -18.54 -5.08 1.92
CA GLU A 148 -18.78 -6.43 1.36
C GLU A 148 -17.50 -7.12 0.85
N HIS A 149 -16.45 -6.36 0.52
CA HIS A 149 -15.16 -6.90 0.05
C HIS A 149 -14.12 -7.04 1.17
N ALA A 150 -14.47 -6.79 2.43
CA ALA A 150 -13.51 -6.85 3.54
C ALA A 150 -12.87 -8.25 3.68
N SER A 151 -13.67 -9.32 3.58
CA SER A 151 -13.14 -10.70 3.66
C SER A 151 -12.23 -11.05 2.49
N ASP A 152 -12.55 -10.56 1.29
CA ASP A 152 -11.73 -10.76 0.10
C ASP A 152 -10.38 -10.05 0.28
N PHE A 153 -10.39 -8.83 0.82
CA PHE A 153 -9.17 -8.08 1.09
C PHE A 153 -8.27 -8.76 2.13
N GLU A 154 -8.83 -9.29 3.23
CA GLU A 154 -8.03 -10.06 4.20
C GLU A 154 -7.41 -11.32 3.57
N THR A 155 -8.13 -11.96 2.64
CA THR A 155 -7.62 -13.11 1.88
C THR A 155 -6.47 -12.70 0.95
N LEU A 156 -6.61 -11.57 0.25
CA LEU A 156 -5.56 -10.99 -0.59
C LEU A 156 -4.28 -10.76 0.22
N VAL A 157 -4.39 -10.04 1.34
CA VAL A 157 -3.23 -9.71 2.20
C VAL A 157 -2.59 -10.98 2.74
N THR A 158 -3.39 -11.95 3.18
CA THR A 158 -2.87 -13.26 3.66
C THR A 158 -2.11 -14.01 2.58
N ARG A 159 -2.63 -14.03 1.35
CA ARG A 159 -1.96 -14.68 0.21
C ARG A 159 -0.63 -14.01 -0.10
N LEU A 160 -0.59 -12.68 -0.16
CA LEU A 160 0.63 -11.92 -0.45
C LEU A 160 1.70 -12.15 0.63
N ARG A 161 1.32 -12.15 1.91
CA ARG A 161 2.22 -12.43 3.05
C ARG A 161 2.84 -13.83 3.01
N ALA A 162 2.18 -14.79 2.34
CA ALA A 162 2.68 -16.16 2.20
C ALA A 162 3.65 -16.34 1.02
N THR A 163 3.89 -15.31 0.21
CA THR A 163 4.71 -15.41 -1.00
C THR A 163 6.23 -15.36 -0.71
N PRO A 164 7.07 -15.86 -1.64
CA PRO A 164 8.52 -15.69 -1.55
C PRO A 164 8.99 -14.23 -1.43
N GLU A 165 8.32 -13.29 -2.09
CA GLU A 165 8.63 -11.85 -2.00
C GLU A 165 8.56 -11.34 -0.55
N TRP A 166 7.61 -11.83 0.24
CA TRP A 166 7.42 -11.39 1.61
C TRP A 166 8.56 -11.79 2.56
N ARG A 167 9.41 -12.74 2.17
CA ARG A 167 10.63 -13.07 2.92
C ARG A 167 11.64 -11.92 3.00
N TYR A 168 11.51 -10.95 2.10
CA TYR A 168 12.37 -9.77 2.08
C TYR A 168 11.80 -8.59 2.86
N VAL A 169 10.58 -8.69 3.41
CA VAL A 169 9.96 -7.63 4.21
C VAL A 169 10.51 -7.67 5.63
N GLU A 170 11.09 -6.56 6.09
CA GLU A 170 11.69 -6.44 7.43
C GLU A 170 10.90 -5.51 8.37
N ARG A 171 10.02 -4.67 7.82
CA ARG A 171 9.05 -3.89 8.59
C ARG A 171 7.73 -3.79 7.84
N GLU A 172 6.65 -4.14 8.51
CA GLU A 172 5.28 -4.00 8.00
C GLU A 172 4.35 -3.65 9.16
N VAL A 173 3.54 -2.62 8.93
CA VAL A 173 2.45 -2.24 9.84
C VAL A 173 1.14 -2.34 9.08
N ASP A 174 0.15 -2.97 9.66
CA ASP A 174 -1.18 -3.10 9.09
C ASP A 174 -2.13 -2.11 9.77
N ILE A 175 -2.60 -1.11 9.03
CA ILE A 175 -3.50 -0.07 9.53
C ILE A 175 -4.83 -0.22 8.82
N ARG A 176 -5.87 -0.58 9.58
CA ARG A 176 -7.24 -0.72 9.08
C ARG A 176 -8.05 0.54 9.37
N LEU A 177 -8.84 0.99 8.40
CA LEU A 177 -9.57 2.24 8.48
C LEU A 177 -11.01 2.14 7.98
N SER A 178 -11.85 3.03 8.50
CA SER A 178 -13.23 3.21 8.05
C SER A 178 -13.62 4.69 8.01
N ARG A 179 -14.58 5.02 7.16
CA ARG A 179 -15.26 6.32 7.14
C ARG A 179 -16.78 6.12 7.04
N GLU A 180 -17.52 7.16 7.36
CA GLU A 180 -18.98 7.22 7.18
C GLU A 180 -19.34 7.52 5.72
#